data_AF-A0A7X7KR90-F1
#
_entry.id   AF-A0A7X7KR90-F1
#
_cell.length_a   1.000
_cell.length_b   1.000
_cell.length_c   1.000
_cell.angle_alpha   90.00
_cell.angle_beta   90.00
_cell.angle_gamma   90.00
#
_symmetry.space_group_name_H-M   'P 1'
#
loop_
_entity.id
_entity.type
_entity.pdbx_description
1 polymer ?
#
loop_
_entity_poly.entity_id
_entity_poly.type
_entity_poly.pdbx_seq_one_letter_code
_entity_poly.pdbx_strand_id
1 'polypeptide(L)'
;VLVFLIIGVAIGAVIYGYVPNDFVVRLAGPNNPLAIPVAALIGIPLYVRAETVIPIGLALTQKGMSLGAVIALVVGGAGMSIPEMSMLAGIFRIRLVAVFVAVVFLTAVVSGFVFNVL
;
A
#
# COMPACT_ATOMS: atom_id res chain seq x y z
N VAL A 1 11.70 12.60 10.96
CA VAL A 1 11.35 11.17 10.80
C VAL A 1 10.52 10.66 11.97
N LEU A 2 10.99 10.79 13.22
CA LEU A 2 10.32 10.26 14.42
C LEU A 2 8.83 10.64 14.57
N VAL A 3 8.45 11.89 14.28
CA VAL A 3 7.05 12.34 14.37
C VAL A 3 6.12 11.55 13.45
N PHE A 4 6.55 11.27 12.21
CA PHE A 4 5.74 10.52 11.24
C PHE A 4 5.59 9.06 11.66
N LEU A 5 6.66 8.45 12.17
CA LEU A 5 6.61 7.11 12.74
C LEU A 5 5.60 7.04 13.89
N ILE A 6 5.64 7.98 14.84
CA ILE A 6 4.70 8.05 15.97
C ILE A 6 3.26 8.16 15.47
N ILE A 7 3.00 9.00 14.45
CA ILE A 7 1.68 9.12 13.84
C ILE A 7 1.24 7.79 13.19
N GLY A 8 2.13 7.13 12.43
CA GLY A 8 1.85 5.83 11.83
C GLY A 8 1.53 4.76 12.87
N VAL A 9 2.30 4.72 13.96
CA VAL A 9 2.06 3.80 15.10
C VAL A 9 0.72 4.12 15.76
N ALA A 10 0.40 5.40 15.99
CA ALA A 10 -0.88 5.80 16.58
C ALA A 10 -2.07 5.37 15.70
N ILE A 11 -1.98 5.58 14.39
CA ILE A 11 -3.01 5.12 13.44
C ILE A 11 -3.09 3.60 13.43
N GLY A 12 -1.95 2.89 13.39
CA GLY A 12 -1.90 1.44 13.48
C GLY A 12 -2.55 0.90 14.76
N ALA A 13 -2.31 1.55 15.90
CA ALA A 13 -2.92 1.20 17.18
C ALA A 13 -4.45 1.41 17.17
N VAL A 14 -4.94 2.49 16.56
CA VAL A 14 -6.39 2.71 16.37
C VAL A 14 -6.99 1.64 15.47
N ILE A 15 -6.33 1.31 14.35
CA ILE A 15 -6.77 0.24 13.45
C ILE A 15 -6.83 -1.10 14.19
N TYR A 16 -5.82 -1.39 15.00
CA TYR A 16 -5.77 -2.59 15.84
C TYR A 16 -6.92 -2.63 16.87
N GLY A 17 -7.28 -1.50 17.47
CA GLY A 17 -8.35 -1.41 18.47
C GLY A 17 -9.76 -1.42 17.88
N TYR A 18 -10.00 -0.74 16.77
CA TYR A 18 -11.35 -0.44 16.26
C TYR A 18 -11.78 -1.22 15.00
N VAL A 19 -10.84 -1.70 14.17
CA VAL A 19 -11.21 -2.39 12.93
C VAL A 19 -11.54 -3.86 13.22
N PRO A 20 -12.74 -4.36 12.85
CA PRO A 20 -13.10 -5.76 13.03
C PRO A 20 -12.24 -6.68 12.16
N ASN A 21 -11.74 -7.78 12.74
CA ASN A 21 -10.89 -8.75 12.04
C ASN A 21 -11.62 -9.35 10.82
N ASP A 22 -12.90 -9.72 10.98
CA ASP A 22 -13.71 -10.32 9.92
C ASP A 22 -13.83 -9.44 8.67
N PHE A 23 -13.85 -8.10 8.85
CA PHE A 23 -13.90 -7.16 7.73
C PHE A 23 -12.60 -7.20 6.92
N VAL A 24 -11.45 -7.17 7.60
CA VAL A 24 -10.13 -7.19 6.96
C VAL A 24 -9.87 -8.53 6.28
N VAL A 25 -10.20 -9.64 6.94
CA VAL A 25 -10.01 -10.98 6.39
C VAL A 25 -10.88 -11.22 5.15
N ARG A 26 -12.14 -10.78 5.17
CA ARG A 26 -13.04 -10.92 4.00
C ARG A 26 -12.54 -10.14 2.79
N LEU A 27 -12.00 -8.94 2.99
CA LEU A 27 -11.63 -8.05 1.89
C LEU A 27 -10.19 -8.29 1.42
N ALA A 28 -9.26 -8.45 2.36
CA ALA A 28 -7.82 -8.44 2.10
C ALA A 28 -7.07 -9.64 2.74
N GLY A 29 -7.80 -10.69 3.14
CA GLY A 29 -7.19 -11.88 3.72
C GLY A 29 -6.36 -12.71 2.73
N PRO A 30 -5.59 -13.71 3.22
CA PRO A 30 -4.69 -14.55 2.41
C PRO A 30 -5.39 -15.31 1.28
N ASN A 31 -6.68 -15.62 1.46
CA ASN A 31 -7.48 -16.36 0.48
C ASN A 31 -7.93 -15.51 -0.71
N ASN A 32 -7.71 -14.19 -0.69
CA ASN A 32 -8.10 -13.28 -1.76
C ASN A 32 -6.86 -12.79 -2.54
N PRO A 33 -6.45 -13.45 -3.64
CA PRO A 33 -5.31 -13.00 -4.44
C PRO A 33 -5.55 -11.63 -5.10
N LEU A 34 -6.81 -11.18 -5.25
CA LEU A 34 -7.13 -9.84 -5.74
C LEU A 34 -6.84 -8.74 -4.71
N ALA A 35 -6.63 -9.09 -3.43
CA ALA A 35 -6.24 -8.14 -2.40
C ALA A 35 -4.92 -7.42 -2.75
N ILE A 36 -3.99 -8.11 -3.43
CA ILE A 36 -2.67 -7.58 -3.78
C ILE A 36 -2.77 -6.47 -4.85
N PRO A 37 -3.37 -6.70 -6.04
CA PRO A 37 -3.63 -5.63 -7.00
C PRO A 37 -4.46 -4.47 -6.44
N VAL A 38 -5.48 -4.75 -5.63
CA VAL A 38 -6.32 -3.69 -5.05
C VAL A 38 -5.51 -2.86 -4.05
N ALA A 39 -4.69 -3.49 -3.22
CA ALA A 39 -3.82 -2.79 -2.28
C ALA A 39 -2.77 -1.93 -3.00
N ALA A 40 -2.17 -2.42 -4.10
CA ALA A 40 -1.30 -1.60 -4.94
C ALA A 40 -2.02 -0.38 -5.54
N LEU A 41 -3.25 -0.58 -6.04
CA LEU A 41 -4.04 0.49 -6.64
C LEU A 41 -4.45 1.56 -5.62
N ILE A 42 -4.74 1.16 -4.38
CA ILE A 42 -5.02 2.07 -3.27
C ILE A 42 -3.74 2.75 -2.78
N GLY A 43 -2.62 2.01 -2.74
CA GLY A 43 -1.32 2.52 -2.29
C GLY A 43 -0.81 3.65 -3.17
N ILE A 44 -0.79 3.48 -4.50
CA ILE A 44 -0.25 4.45 -5.47
C ILE A 44 -0.77 5.89 -5.31
N PRO A 45 -2.06 6.18 -5.12
CA PRO A 45 -2.50 7.55 -4.88
C PRO A 45 -2.30 8.02 -3.43
N LEU A 46 -2.04 7.08 -2.50
CA LEU A 46 -1.87 7.36 -1.09
C LEU A 46 -0.51 8.03 -0.89
N TYR A 47 -0.49 9.37 -0.82
CA TYR A 47 0.70 10.16 -0.54
C TYR A 47 1.11 9.99 0.92
N VAL A 48 1.70 8.83 1.23
CA VAL A 48 2.10 8.44 2.58
C VAL A 48 3.55 7.97 2.57
N ARG A 49 4.23 8.29 3.67
CA ARG A 49 5.63 7.95 3.87
C ARG A 49 5.76 6.49 4.31
N ALA A 50 6.81 5.81 3.85
CA ALA A 50 7.06 4.42 4.24
C ALA A 50 7.10 4.25 5.78
N GLU A 51 7.65 5.24 6.49
CA GLU A 51 7.73 5.24 7.96
C GLU A 51 6.36 5.23 8.65
N THR A 52 5.32 5.77 8.00
CA THR A 52 3.95 5.75 8.53
C THR A 52 3.19 4.50 8.11
N VAL A 53 3.42 4.04 6.87
CA VAL A 53 2.69 2.89 6.32
C VAL A 53 3.15 1.58 6.94
N ILE A 54 4.44 1.43 7.29
CA ILE A 54 4.95 0.18 7.87
C ILE A 54 4.23 -0.18 9.20
N PRO A 55 4.13 0.70 10.21
CA PRO A 55 3.36 0.40 11.43
C PRO A 55 1.88 0.10 11.17
N ILE A 56 1.26 0.82 10.24
CA ILE A 56 -0.15 0.61 9.84
C ILE A 56 -0.31 -0.77 9.20
N GLY A 57 0.59 -1.12 8.29
CA GLY A 57 0.65 -2.41 7.61
C GLY A 57 0.80 -3.56 8.60
N LEU A 58 1.69 -3.43 9.59
CA LEU A 58 1.86 -4.42 10.65
C LEU A 58 0.57 -4.62 11.46
N ALA A 59 -0.12 -3.54 11.82
CA ALA A 59 -1.41 -3.63 12.51
C ALA A 59 -2.48 -4.34 11.63
N LEU A 60 -2.50 -4.07 10.32
CA LEU A 60 -3.39 -4.74 9.38
C LEU A 60 -3.06 -6.24 9.20
N THR A 61 -1.78 -6.60 9.16
CA THR A 61 -1.35 -8.01 9.14
C THR A 61 -1.82 -8.73 10.40
N GLN A 62 -1.72 -8.09 11.57
CA GLN A 62 -2.25 -8.64 12.83
C GLN A 62 -3.78 -8.79 12.82
N LYS A 63 -4.48 -8.02 11.98
CA LYS A 63 -5.92 -8.14 11.72
C LYS A 63 -6.28 -9.19 10.66
N GLY A 64 -5.29 -9.91 10.13
CA GLY A 64 -5.49 -10.97 9.16
C GLY A 64 -5.44 -10.52 7.70
N MET A 65 -4.93 -9.31 7.42
CA MET A 65 -4.57 -8.92 6.05
C MET A 65 -3.39 -9.77 5.55
N SER A 66 -3.41 -10.16 4.28
CA SER A 66 -2.29 -10.89 3.67
C SER A 66 -1.02 -10.04 3.67
N LEU A 67 0.12 -10.67 3.96
CA LEU A 67 1.41 -10.00 3.95
C LEU A 67 1.71 -9.40 2.57
N GLY A 68 1.37 -10.14 1.50
CA GLY A 68 1.52 -9.66 0.14
C GLY A 68 0.72 -8.39 -0.16
N ALA A 69 -0.51 -8.27 0.34
CA ALA A 69 -1.31 -7.06 0.14
C ALA A 69 -0.73 -5.87 0.91
N VAL A 70 -0.18 -6.10 2.11
CA VAL A 70 0.51 -5.04 2.87
C VAL A 70 1.76 -4.56 2.14
N ILE A 71 2.57 -5.48 1.60
CA ILE A 71 3.75 -5.12 0.80
C ILE A 71 3.34 -4.36 -0.47
N ALA A 72 2.30 -4.80 -1.17
CA ALA A 72 1.80 -4.09 -2.34
C ALA A 72 1.31 -2.67 -2.00
N LEU A 73 0.66 -2.47 -0.85
CA LEU A 73 0.26 -1.15 -0.35
C LEU A 73 1.49 -0.26 -0.09
N VAL A 74 2.50 -0.79 0.61
CA VAL A 74 3.72 -0.06 0.97
C VAL A 74 4.51 0.33 -0.28
N VAL A 75 4.75 -0.62 -1.18
CA VAL A 75 5.50 -0.38 -2.43
C VAL A 75 4.72 0.56 -3.35
N GLY A 76 3.40 0.39 -3.44
CA GLY A 76 2.54 1.28 -4.22
C GLY A 76 2.61 2.71 -3.72
N GLY A 77 2.38 2.93 -2.42
CA GLY A 77 2.39 4.28 -1.83
C GLY A 77 3.74 4.96 -1.74
N ALA A 78 4.83 4.18 -1.68
CA ALA A 78 6.18 4.73 -1.79
C ALA A 78 6.64 4.94 -3.24
N GLY A 79 6.04 4.25 -4.21
CA GLY A 79 6.52 4.21 -5.59
C GLY A 79 6.01 5.35 -6.47
N MET A 80 4.81 5.87 -6.19
CA MET A 80 4.23 7.01 -6.89
C MET A 80 3.16 7.64 -5.99
N SER A 81 2.81 8.90 -6.24
CA SER A 81 1.74 9.62 -5.54
C SER A 81 1.03 10.62 -6.44
N ILE A 82 -0.13 11.14 -6.01
CA ILE A 82 -0.89 12.16 -6.77
C ILE A 82 -0.05 13.41 -7.09
N PRO A 83 0.71 14.00 -6.14
CA PRO A 83 1.56 15.16 -6.44
C PRO A 83 2.67 14.85 -7.44
N GLU A 84 3.25 13.64 -7.38
CA GLU A 84 4.27 13.23 -8.33
C GLU A 84 3.67 13.00 -9.71
N MET A 85 2.47 12.42 -9.80
CA MET A 85 1.75 12.25 -11.08
C MET A 85 1.46 13.59 -11.74
N SER A 86 0.99 14.58 -10.99
CA SER A 86 0.70 15.91 -11.53
C SER A 86 1.98 16.63 -11.97
N MET A 87 3.06 16.51 -11.21
CA MET A 87 4.37 17.04 -11.59
C MET A 87 4.89 16.37 -12.87
N LEU A 88 4.85 15.04 -12.96
CA LEU A 88 5.31 14.30 -14.13
C LEU A 88 4.48 14.63 -15.37
N ALA A 89 3.17 14.81 -15.22
CA ALA A 89 2.27 15.20 -16.31
C ALA A 89 2.49 16.63 -16.82
N GLY A 90 3.07 17.51 -16.00
CA GLY A 90 3.48 18.86 -16.43
C GLY A 90 4.77 18.89 -17.24
N ILE A 91 5.62 17.87 -17.11
CA ILE A 91 6.95 17.80 -17.75
C ILE A 91 6.95 16.84 -18.94
N PHE A 92 6.27 15.70 -18.82
CA PHE A 92 6.26 14.62 -19.80
C PHE A 92 4.90 14.45 -20.46
N ARG A 93 4.87 13.74 -21.60
CA ARG A 93 3.59 13.33 -22.20
C ARG A 93 2.85 12.39 -21.27
N ILE A 94 1.53 12.54 -21.18
CA ILE A 94 0.67 11.70 -20.32
C ILE A 94 0.84 10.19 -20.54
N ARG A 95 1.23 9.76 -21.76
CA ARG A 95 1.56 8.36 -22.05
C ARG A 95 2.76 7.85 -21.25
N LEU A 96 3.80 8.67 -21.05
CA LEU A 96 4.97 8.30 -20.24
C LEU A 96 4.61 8.20 -18.76
N VAL A 97 3.76 9.10 -18.27
CA VAL A 97 3.24 9.04 -16.89
C VAL A 97 2.43 7.77 -16.68
N ALA A 98 1.55 7.42 -17.62
CA ALA A 98 0.76 6.18 -17.56
C ALA A 98 1.65 4.93 -17.55
N VAL A 99 2.71 4.89 -18.38
CA VAL A 99 3.67 3.79 -18.37
C VAL A 99 4.41 3.71 -17.03
N PHE A 100 4.83 4.85 -16.47
CA PHE A 100 5.51 4.87 -15.17
C PHE A 100 4.60 4.33 -14.06
N VAL A 101 3.35 4.80 -14.00
CA VAL A 101 2.35 4.29 -13.05
C VAL A 101 2.12 2.79 -13.24
N ALA A 102 2.04 2.31 -14.48
CA ALA A 102 1.89 0.88 -14.77
C ALA A 102 3.09 0.06 -14.29
N VAL A 103 4.32 0.57 -14.43
CA VAL A 103 5.54 -0.09 -13.93
C VAL A 103 5.55 -0.13 -12.40
N VAL A 104 5.19 0.97 -11.73
CA VAL A 104 5.07 1.01 -10.26
C VAL A 104 4.02 0.01 -9.79
N PHE A 105 2.86 -0.01 -10.43
CA PHE A 105 1.79 -0.96 -10.14
C PHE A 105 2.25 -2.40 -10.31
N LEU A 106 2.88 -2.74 -11.44
CA LEU A 106 3.42 -4.08 -11.69
C LEU A 106 4.46 -4.46 -10.64
N THR A 107 5.35 -3.53 -10.26
CA THR A 107 6.37 -3.75 -9.24
C THR A 107 5.74 -4.04 -7.87
N ALA A 108 4.73 -3.27 -7.48
CA ALA A 108 3.99 -3.49 -6.24
C ALA A 108 3.25 -4.84 -6.24
N VAL A 109 2.61 -5.19 -7.36
CA VAL A 109 1.85 -6.44 -7.50
C VAL A 109 2.77 -7.66 -7.50
N VAL A 110 3.85 -7.64 -8.28
CA VAL A 110 4.83 -8.73 -8.33
C VAL A 110 5.48 -8.90 -6.96
N SER A 111 5.90 -7.81 -6.32
CA SER A 111 6.47 -7.87 -4.97
C SER A 111 5.46 -8.46 -3.98
N GLY A 112 4.20 -8.00 -4.02
CA GLY A 112 3.15 -8.52 -3.16
C GLY A 112 2.91 -10.02 -3.36
N PHE A 113 2.87 -10.51 -4.60
CA PHE A 113 2.73 -11.94 -4.87
C PHE A 113 3.94 -12.74 -4.38
N VAL A 114 5.15 -12.25 -4.61
CA VAL A 114 6.39 -12.91 -4.13
C VAL A 114 6.35 -13.06 -2.60
N PHE A 115 6.02 -11.99 -1.88
CA PHE A 115 5.90 -12.01 -0.41
C PHE A 115 4.66 -12.75 0.12
N ASN A 116 3.68 -13.03 -0.73
CA ASN A 116 2.52 -13.84 -0.34
C ASN A 116 2.79 -15.34 -0.44
N VAL A 117 3.79 -15.73 -1.25
CA VAL A 117 4.18 -17.13 -1.47
C VAL A 117 5.34 -17.54 -0.55
N LEU A 118 6.22 -16.61 -0.20
CA LEU A 118 7.27 -16.75 0.83
C LEU A 118 6.67 -16.88 2.23
#